data_AF-K3WHY7-F1
#
_entry.id   AF-K3WHY7-F1
#
_cell.length_a   1.000
_cell.length_b   1.000
_cell.length_c   1.000
_cell.angle_alpha   90.00
_cell.angle_beta   90.00
_cell.angle_gamma   90.00
#
_symmetry.space_group_name_H-M   'P 1'
#
loop_
_entity.id
_entity.type
_entity.pdbx_description
1 polymer ?
#
loop_
_entity_poly.entity_id
_entity_poly.type
_entity_poly.pdbx_seq_one_letter_code
_entity_poly.pdbx_strand_id
1 'polypeptide(L)'
;MVASVSRLVCLSLLVATVTAERHASYDEWKQSKYYKEACNKKFLPPSSFSQNTGEFSMGTATGSGDSSVTAVEKKRFDQALTDIEELQKLHPYAKFSVNTPFALMTHDEFLAYVNRNNVNPDLNPLHHTTHSTSSSSNSSAPMTGAGATTTTSSGSKDGGLKTSAAASGETVDWQQKGCVTAVKDQSQCGACWAFSATAAMESGVCVETGGASLPNLADQELISCDNSGQSQGCGGGYASYTMDWIANSRAGKMCTLDSYPFTSSDGNVPGCKLSSCTEVDIGVTGFQSLRKDPSAQEDIVRSRPVSVFLYSGSRAFQFYSGGILTGENCDKTGAHSGLAVGFGEENEPVGYTVG
;
A
#
# COMPACT_ATOMS: atom_id res chain seq x y z
N MET A 1 -7.39 -5.42 -1.03
CA MET A 1 -6.41 -4.84 -0.10
C MET A 1 -5.91 -3.53 -0.70
N VAL A 2 -6.52 -2.40 -0.37
CA VAL A 2 -5.75 -1.16 -0.24
C VAL A 2 -5.97 -0.81 1.22
N ALA A 3 -5.03 -1.22 2.06
CA ALA A 3 -4.89 -0.47 3.29
C ALA A 3 -4.49 0.93 2.81
N SER A 4 -5.15 1.99 3.30
CA SER A 4 -4.39 3.20 3.56
C SER A 4 -3.24 2.70 4.43
N VAL A 5 -2.05 2.55 3.84
CA VAL A 5 -0.88 2.04 4.54
C VAL A 5 -0.39 3.21 5.38
N SER A 6 -1.17 3.52 6.40
CA SER A 6 -0.73 4.37 7.47
C SER A 6 0.44 3.66 8.14
N ARG A 7 1.62 4.25 7.97
CA ARG A 7 2.70 4.33 8.96
C ARG A 7 3.63 3.11 8.99
N LEU A 8 4.63 3.12 8.10
CA LEU A 8 5.85 2.30 8.18
C LEU A 8 7.09 3.17 8.39
N VAL A 9 7.90 2.92 9.43
CA VAL A 9 9.38 3.04 9.44
C VAL A 9 9.99 2.15 10.54
N CYS A 10 11.17 1.57 10.25
CA CYS A 10 12.04 0.87 11.19
C CYS A 10 12.86 1.84 12.08
N LEU A 11 12.79 1.73 13.41
CA LEU A 11 13.97 1.71 14.31
C LEU A 11 13.63 1.39 15.79
N SER A 12 14.66 1.39 16.64
CA SER A 12 14.91 0.59 17.86
C SER A 12 14.25 1.03 19.19
N LEU A 13 14.10 0.01 20.07
CA LEU A 13 13.37 -0.10 21.34
C LEU A 13 13.55 0.97 22.44
N LEU A 14 12.41 1.30 23.09
CA LEU A 14 12.29 1.36 24.56
C LEU A 14 10.86 1.01 25.03
N VAL A 15 10.76 0.12 26.02
CA VAL A 15 9.53 -0.57 26.45
C VAL A 15 8.55 0.37 27.18
N ALA A 16 7.37 0.58 26.60
CA ALA A 16 6.18 1.09 27.29
C ALA A 16 5.14 -0.04 27.41
N THR A 17 4.52 -0.18 28.58
CA THR A 17 3.51 -1.21 28.86
C THR A 17 2.17 -0.84 28.22
N VAL A 18 1.75 -1.59 27.20
CA VAL A 18 0.44 -1.48 26.54
C VAL A 18 -0.62 -2.22 27.37
N THR A 19 -1.71 -1.53 27.72
CA THR A 19 -2.90 -2.14 28.33
C THR A 19 -3.56 -3.10 27.34
N ALA A 20 -3.89 -4.33 27.77
CA ALA A 20 -4.53 -5.33 26.92
C ALA A 20 -5.88 -4.84 26.35
N GLU A 21 -5.95 -4.64 25.04
CA GLU A 21 -7.21 -4.34 24.35
C GLU A 21 -8.08 -5.62 24.31
N ARG A 22 -9.39 -5.49 24.59
CA ARG A 22 -10.33 -6.63 24.49
C ARG A 22 -10.53 -6.97 23.01
N HIS A 23 -10.06 -8.14 22.58
CA HIS A 23 -10.39 -8.68 21.27
C HIS A 23 -11.85 -9.16 21.20
N ALA A 24 -12.45 -9.04 20.01
CA ALA A 24 -13.79 -9.58 19.76
C ALA A 24 -13.79 -11.10 19.91
N SER A 25 -14.85 -11.64 20.49
CA SER A 25 -15.13 -13.08 20.44
C SER A 25 -15.44 -13.53 19.01
N TYR A 26 -15.29 -14.83 18.75
CA TYR A 26 -15.62 -15.41 17.45
C TYR A 26 -17.06 -15.09 17.02
N ASP A 27 -18.04 -15.18 17.92
CA ASP A 27 -19.45 -14.91 17.60
C ASP A 27 -19.70 -13.42 17.30
N GLU A 28 -19.03 -12.51 18.02
CA GLU A 28 -19.05 -11.06 17.72
C GLU A 28 -18.42 -10.79 16.34
N TRP A 29 -17.28 -11.43 16.03
CA TRP A 29 -16.62 -11.29 14.74
C TRP A 29 -17.49 -11.84 13.60
N LYS A 30 -18.19 -12.96 13.80
CA LYS A 30 -19.09 -13.57 12.82
C LYS A 30 -20.27 -12.66 12.42
N GLN A 31 -20.68 -11.77 13.33
CA GLN A 31 -21.73 -10.77 13.08
C GLN A 31 -21.19 -9.47 12.46
N SER A 32 -19.87 -9.31 12.42
CA SER A 32 -19.20 -8.10 11.93
C SER A 32 -19.24 -7.97 10.41
N LYS A 33 -18.89 -6.77 9.92
CA LYS A 33 -18.66 -6.51 8.49
C LYS A 33 -17.50 -7.35 7.92
N TYR A 34 -16.52 -7.70 8.74
CA TYR A 34 -15.32 -8.42 8.31
C TYR A 34 -15.63 -9.87 7.95
N TYR A 35 -16.51 -10.54 8.70
CA TYR A 35 -16.98 -11.88 8.33
C TYR A 35 -17.76 -11.86 7.02
N LYS A 36 -18.67 -10.88 6.84
CA LYS A 36 -19.42 -10.72 5.59
C LYS A 36 -18.48 -10.52 4.39
N GLU A 37 -17.44 -9.72 4.57
CA GLU A 37 -16.41 -9.51 3.56
C GLU A 37 -15.61 -10.79 3.28
N ALA A 38 -15.20 -11.53 4.32
CA ALA A 38 -14.52 -12.81 4.17
C ALA A 38 -15.38 -13.84 3.40
N CYS A 39 -16.69 -13.90 3.65
CA CYS A 39 -17.63 -14.71 2.89
C CYS A 39 -17.66 -14.30 1.41
N ASN A 40 -17.86 -13.01 1.14
CA ASN A 40 -17.98 -12.48 -0.22
C ASN A 40 -16.71 -12.71 -1.05
N LYS A 41 -15.55 -12.62 -0.40
CA LYS A 41 -14.23 -12.79 -1.03
C LYS A 41 -13.71 -14.23 -1.00
N LYS A 42 -14.46 -15.17 -0.43
CA LYS A 42 -14.09 -16.59 -0.29
C LYS A 42 -12.78 -16.79 0.51
N PHE A 43 -12.59 -16.02 1.58
CA PHE A 43 -11.45 -16.15 2.50
C PHE A 43 -11.73 -17.08 3.69
N LEU A 44 -12.93 -17.64 3.77
CA LEU A 44 -13.25 -18.65 4.78
C LEU A 44 -12.51 -19.97 4.49
N PRO A 45 -12.16 -20.75 5.53
CA PRO A 45 -11.57 -22.07 5.36
C PRO A 45 -12.46 -22.96 4.47
N PRO A 46 -11.86 -23.85 3.66
CA PRO A 46 -12.62 -24.81 2.87
C PRO A 46 -13.47 -25.70 3.79
N SER A 47 -14.70 -25.99 3.36
CA SER A 47 -15.70 -26.71 4.17
C SER A 47 -15.45 -28.22 4.31
N SER A 48 -14.30 -28.74 3.86
CA SER A 48 -13.93 -30.15 4.09
C SER A 48 -12.42 -30.38 3.91
N PHE A 49 -11.85 -31.11 4.87
CA PHE A 49 -10.60 -31.84 4.68
C PHE A 49 -10.90 -33.00 3.71
N SER A 50 -10.65 -32.83 2.41
CA SER A 50 -10.52 -33.96 1.50
C SER A 50 -9.04 -34.24 1.30
N GLN A 51 -8.53 -35.27 1.99
CA GLN A 51 -7.36 -35.95 1.48
C GLN A 51 -7.77 -36.70 0.21
N ASN A 52 -6.97 -36.51 -0.85
CA ASN A 52 -6.95 -37.26 -2.10
C ASN A 52 -8.14 -37.11 -3.07
N THR A 53 -7.92 -36.31 -4.11
CA THR A 53 -7.81 -36.67 -5.54
C THR A 53 -8.28 -35.49 -6.39
N GLY A 54 -7.51 -35.13 -7.41
CA GLY A 54 -7.79 -33.96 -8.24
C GLY A 54 -9.07 -34.15 -9.06
N GLU A 55 -10.14 -33.47 -8.66
CA GLU A 55 -11.20 -33.01 -9.57
C GLU A 55 -12.06 -31.94 -8.87
N PHE A 56 -12.17 -30.77 -9.48
CA PHE A 56 -12.89 -29.61 -8.96
C PHE A 56 -14.38 -29.76 -9.33
N SER A 57 -15.26 -30.02 -8.36
CA SER A 57 -16.71 -30.04 -8.61
C SER A 57 -17.46 -29.07 -7.70
N MET A 58 -18.31 -28.26 -8.33
CA MET A 58 -19.17 -27.24 -7.75
C MET A 58 -20.37 -27.89 -7.06
N GLY A 59 -20.52 -27.71 -5.75
CA GLY A 59 -21.69 -28.15 -4.98
C GLY A 59 -22.38 -26.99 -4.27
N THR A 60 -23.64 -26.75 -4.60
CA THR A 60 -24.56 -25.83 -3.93
C THR A 60 -24.90 -26.32 -2.53
N ALA A 61 -24.62 -25.52 -1.49
CA ALA A 61 -24.92 -25.87 -0.11
C ALA A 61 -26.31 -25.38 0.32
N THR A 62 -27.24 -26.31 0.51
CA THR A 62 -28.46 -26.12 1.30
C THR A 62 -28.37 -26.95 2.57
N GLY A 63 -28.35 -26.29 3.74
CA GLY A 63 -29.01 -26.76 4.96
C GLY A 63 -28.49 -28.02 5.67
N SER A 64 -27.28 -27.98 6.24
CA SER A 64 -27.00 -28.43 7.62
C SER A 64 -25.60 -27.91 7.98
N GLY A 65 -25.52 -26.90 8.86
CA GLY A 65 -24.24 -26.35 9.28
C GLY A 65 -23.41 -27.41 10.00
N ASP A 66 -22.46 -27.99 9.29
CA ASP A 66 -21.60 -29.05 9.79
C ASP A 66 -20.80 -28.53 11.00
N SER A 67 -21.01 -29.17 12.15
CA SER A 67 -20.28 -28.91 13.39
C SER A 67 -18.77 -28.90 13.18
N SER A 68 -18.27 -29.65 12.19
CA SER A 68 -16.84 -29.72 11.83
C SER A 68 -16.33 -28.40 11.22
N VAL A 69 -17.09 -27.76 10.34
CA VAL A 69 -16.72 -26.48 9.70
C VAL A 69 -16.65 -25.38 10.75
N THR A 70 -17.65 -25.34 11.64
CA THR A 70 -17.65 -24.37 12.75
C THR A 70 -16.48 -24.61 13.72
N ALA A 71 -16.08 -25.87 13.93
CA ALA A 71 -14.92 -26.20 14.75
C ALA A 71 -13.59 -25.75 14.11
N VAL A 72 -13.44 -25.90 12.80
CA VAL A 72 -12.26 -25.40 12.06
C VAL A 72 -12.18 -23.88 12.11
N GLU A 73 -13.30 -23.18 11.86
CA GLU A 73 -13.35 -21.72 11.93
C GLU A 73 -12.98 -21.23 13.34
N LYS A 74 -13.54 -21.81 14.41
CA LYS A 74 -13.19 -21.47 15.79
C LYS A 74 -11.72 -21.71 16.10
N LYS A 75 -11.18 -22.86 15.70
CA LYS A 75 -9.76 -23.19 15.90
C LYS A 75 -8.85 -22.16 15.21
N ARG A 76 -9.17 -21.75 13.98
CA ARG A 76 -8.38 -20.74 13.25
C ARG A 76 -8.52 -19.36 13.89
N PHE A 77 -9.69 -19.01 14.41
CA PHE A 77 -9.90 -17.77 15.14
C PHE A 77 -9.08 -17.70 16.44
N ASP A 78 -9.06 -18.79 17.21
CA ASP A 78 -8.27 -18.88 18.44
C ASP A 78 -6.76 -18.80 18.14
N GLN A 79 -6.32 -19.39 17.03
CA GLN A 79 -4.95 -19.23 16.54
C GLN A 79 -4.64 -17.78 16.16
N ALA A 80 -5.56 -17.07 15.50
CA ALA A 80 -5.37 -15.66 15.17
C ALA A 80 -5.24 -14.78 16.42
N LEU A 81 -5.99 -15.07 17.48
CA LEU A 81 -5.82 -14.38 18.77
C LEU A 81 -4.44 -14.65 19.38
N THR A 82 -3.98 -15.91 19.35
CA THR A 82 -2.64 -16.28 19.82
C THR A 82 -1.53 -15.56 19.04
N ASP A 83 -1.68 -15.50 17.72
CA ASP A 83 -0.75 -14.80 16.83
C ASP A 83 -0.73 -13.30 17.11
N ILE A 84 -1.88 -12.68 17.38
CA ILE A 84 -1.97 -11.27 17.76
C ILE A 84 -1.25 -10.98 19.09
N GLU A 85 -1.39 -11.86 20.09
CA GLU A 85 -0.66 -11.71 21.36
C GLU A 85 0.87 -11.80 21.17
N GLU A 86 1.34 -12.64 20.25
CA GLU A 86 2.75 -12.72 19.86
C GLU A 86 3.20 -11.45 19.14
N LEU A 87 2.44 -11.01 18.14
CA LEU A 87 2.72 -9.79 17.36
C LEU A 87 2.76 -8.55 18.25
N GLN A 88 1.86 -8.43 19.22
CA GLN A 88 1.84 -7.28 20.13
C GLN A 88 3.10 -7.20 21.00
N LYS A 89 3.71 -8.34 21.36
CA LYS A 89 5.00 -8.39 22.08
C LYS A 89 6.17 -8.00 21.18
N LEU A 90 6.13 -8.41 19.91
CA LEU A 90 7.19 -8.13 18.93
C LEU A 90 7.15 -6.70 18.40
N HIS A 91 5.97 -6.09 18.35
CA HIS A 91 5.74 -4.75 17.79
C HIS A 91 4.98 -3.88 18.81
N PRO A 92 5.67 -3.40 19.87
CA PRO A 92 5.02 -2.70 20.98
C PRO A 92 4.33 -1.40 20.59
N TYR A 93 4.72 -0.78 19.47
CA TYR A 93 4.12 0.46 18.96
C TYR A 93 3.00 0.22 17.94
N ALA A 94 2.78 -1.03 17.50
CA ALA A 94 1.70 -1.39 16.60
C ALA A 94 0.52 -1.96 17.38
N LYS A 95 -0.65 -1.95 16.74
CA LYS A 95 -1.89 -2.56 17.22
C LYS A 95 -2.36 -3.61 16.24
N PHE A 96 -2.81 -4.75 16.76
CA PHE A 96 -3.29 -5.86 15.95
C PHE A 96 -4.70 -6.28 16.36
N SER A 97 -5.49 -6.72 15.38
CA SER A 97 -6.88 -7.08 15.61
C SER A 97 -7.38 -8.14 14.65
N VAL A 98 -8.30 -8.97 15.13
CA VAL A 98 -9.12 -9.89 14.32
C VAL A 98 -10.17 -9.15 13.49
N ASN A 99 -10.31 -7.82 13.64
CA ASN A 99 -11.21 -6.98 12.85
C ASN A 99 -10.73 -6.78 11.40
N THR A 100 -10.61 -7.90 10.69
CA THR A 100 -10.08 -8.02 9.33
C THR A 100 -10.77 -9.21 8.64
N PRO A 101 -11.02 -9.17 7.33
CA PRO A 101 -11.58 -10.32 6.60
C PRO A 101 -10.61 -11.51 6.51
N PHE A 102 -9.33 -11.32 6.88
CA PHE A 102 -8.29 -12.33 6.83
C PHE A 102 -8.17 -13.14 8.13
N ALA A 103 -9.04 -12.91 9.12
CA ALA A 103 -8.87 -13.47 10.47
C ALA A 103 -8.89 -15.00 10.52
N LEU A 104 -9.50 -15.66 9.54
CA LEU A 104 -9.54 -17.13 9.45
C LEU A 104 -8.60 -17.72 8.39
N MET A 105 -7.76 -16.89 7.74
CA MET A 105 -6.72 -17.38 6.85
C MET A 105 -5.51 -17.82 7.67
N THR A 106 -4.93 -18.96 7.34
CA THR A 106 -3.59 -19.29 7.85
C THR A 106 -2.58 -18.29 7.28
N HIS A 107 -1.41 -18.17 7.90
CA HIS A 107 -0.35 -17.33 7.37
C HIS A 107 0.03 -17.73 5.93
N ASP A 108 0.14 -19.03 5.64
CA ASP A 108 0.47 -19.51 4.29
C ASP A 108 -0.61 -19.14 3.26
N GLU A 109 -1.89 -19.24 3.64
CA GLU A 109 -3.00 -18.83 2.77
C GLU A 109 -2.97 -17.32 2.53
N PHE A 110 -2.73 -16.51 3.56
CA PHE A 110 -2.60 -15.06 3.46
C PHE A 110 -1.40 -14.67 2.58
N LEU A 111 -0.25 -15.30 2.82
CA LEU A 111 0.98 -15.10 2.07
C LEU A 111 0.77 -15.46 0.60
N ALA A 112 0.10 -16.58 0.29
CA ALA A 112 -0.25 -16.95 -1.07
C ALA A 112 -1.20 -15.94 -1.72
N TYR A 113 -2.18 -15.43 -0.97
CA TYR A 113 -3.09 -14.39 -1.45
C TYR A 113 -2.38 -13.09 -1.80
N VAL A 114 -1.45 -12.60 -0.97
CA VAL A 114 -0.70 -11.37 -1.28
C VAL A 114 0.42 -11.59 -2.31
N ASN A 115 0.95 -12.81 -2.43
CA ASN A 115 2.01 -13.14 -3.40
C ASN A 115 1.51 -13.60 -4.77
N ARG A 116 0.22 -13.86 -4.97
CA ARG A 116 -0.33 -14.46 -6.22
C ARG A 116 0.13 -13.79 -7.52
N ASN A 117 0.40 -12.49 -7.47
CA ASN A 117 0.80 -11.63 -8.59
C ASN A 117 1.99 -10.74 -8.20
N ASN A 118 2.90 -11.30 -7.40
CA ASN A 118 4.04 -10.58 -6.86
C ASN A 118 4.98 -10.14 -7.99
N VAL A 119 5.41 -8.89 -7.93
CA VAL A 119 6.45 -8.34 -8.81
C VAL A 119 7.76 -8.19 -8.05
N ASN A 120 8.88 -8.09 -8.76
CA ASN A 120 10.16 -7.79 -8.13
C ASN A 120 10.38 -6.28 -8.11
N PRO A 121 10.34 -5.60 -6.94
CA PRO A 121 10.54 -4.15 -6.87
C PRO A 121 11.89 -3.69 -7.44
N ASP A 122 12.92 -4.55 -7.43
CA ASP A 122 14.22 -4.23 -8.01
C ASP A 122 14.22 -4.20 -9.55
N LEU A 123 13.13 -4.57 -10.22
CA LEU A 123 12.95 -4.39 -11.67
C LEU A 123 12.20 -3.10 -12.03
N ASN A 124 11.67 -2.38 -11.05
CA ASN A 124 11.00 -1.09 -11.28
C ASN A 124 12.01 -0.06 -11.86
N PRO A 125 11.79 0.53 -13.04
CA PRO A 125 12.78 1.40 -13.69
C PRO A 125 13.18 2.61 -12.82
N LEU A 126 14.48 2.92 -12.88
CA LEU A 126 15.02 4.17 -12.37
C LEU A 126 15.03 5.22 -13.48
N HIS A 127 14.19 6.24 -13.38
CA HIS A 127 14.25 7.38 -14.27
C HIS A 127 15.15 8.44 -13.64
N HIS A 128 16.46 8.36 -13.91
CA HIS A 128 17.41 9.38 -13.51
C HIS A 128 17.16 10.64 -14.33
N THR A 129 16.65 11.71 -13.72
CA THR A 129 17.03 13.04 -14.19
C THR A 129 18.53 13.15 -13.93
N THR A 130 19.34 13.19 -14.96
CA THR A 130 20.74 13.59 -14.85
C THR A 130 20.79 14.97 -14.19
N HIS A 131 21.02 15.01 -12.88
CA HIS A 131 21.76 16.13 -12.31
C HIS A 131 23.17 16.00 -12.85
N SER A 132 23.39 16.54 -14.03
CA SER A 132 24.72 16.70 -14.60
C SER A 132 25.49 17.61 -13.66
N THR A 133 26.27 17.04 -12.74
CA THR A 133 27.44 17.74 -12.22
C THR A 133 28.44 17.82 -13.35
N SER A 134 28.19 18.75 -14.27
CA SER A 134 29.19 19.21 -15.22
C SER A 134 30.25 19.94 -14.41
N SER A 135 31.35 19.25 -14.13
CA SER A 135 32.61 19.90 -13.80
C SER A 135 33.06 20.66 -15.05
N SER A 136 32.64 21.92 -15.15
CA SER A 136 33.12 22.85 -16.15
C SER A 136 33.22 24.23 -15.51
N SER A 137 34.44 24.55 -15.09
CA SER A 137 34.85 25.88 -14.66
C SER A 137 34.57 26.90 -15.77
N ASN A 138 33.76 27.92 -15.47
CA ASN A 138 34.11 29.32 -15.79
C ASN A 138 33.17 30.32 -15.12
N SER A 139 33.80 31.35 -14.58
CA SER A 139 33.30 32.42 -13.74
C SER A 139 32.47 33.46 -14.50
N SER A 140 31.42 34.04 -13.88
CA SER A 140 31.33 35.48 -13.52
C SER A 140 29.88 35.96 -13.22
N ALA A 141 29.65 36.27 -11.93
CA ALA A 141 28.79 37.34 -11.37
C ALA A 141 27.23 37.25 -11.48
N PRO A 142 26.46 38.05 -10.69
CA PRO A 142 26.09 37.73 -9.31
C PRO A 142 24.56 37.80 -9.08
N MET A 143 24.02 36.95 -8.20
CA MET A 143 22.72 37.21 -7.55
C MET A 143 22.82 36.89 -6.07
N THR A 144 22.42 37.88 -5.29
CA THR A 144 22.61 38.11 -3.87
C THR A 144 21.47 37.53 -3.03
N GLY A 145 21.81 36.80 -1.96
CA GLY A 145 21.02 36.60 -0.72
C GLY A 145 19.77 35.70 -0.82
N ALA A 146 19.48 34.76 0.08
CA ALA A 146 20.05 34.44 1.38
C ALA A 146 19.65 33.00 1.80
N GLY A 147 20.59 32.24 2.38
CA GLY A 147 20.27 31.29 3.46
C GLY A 147 20.22 29.78 3.22
N ALA A 148 20.83 29.21 2.18
CA ALA A 148 21.04 27.76 2.13
C ALA A 148 22.26 27.36 2.99
N THR A 149 22.03 27.01 4.24
CA THR A 149 23.07 26.41 5.10
C THR A 149 23.20 24.95 4.73
N THR A 150 24.28 24.61 4.02
CA THR A 150 24.76 23.24 3.81
C THR A 150 24.95 22.57 5.17
N THR A 151 23.97 21.79 5.62
CA THR A 151 24.07 21.08 6.91
C THR A 151 24.56 19.67 6.64
N THR A 152 25.84 19.47 6.92
CA THR A 152 26.51 18.16 6.96
C THR A 152 25.80 17.20 7.91
N SER A 153 25.64 15.95 7.49
CA SER A 153 25.15 14.85 8.30
C SER A 153 26.02 14.65 9.54
N SER A 154 25.52 15.03 10.71
CA SER A 154 26.11 14.63 11.98
C SER A 154 25.66 13.20 12.28
N GLY A 155 26.58 12.25 12.09
CA GLY A 155 26.39 10.87 12.53
C GLY A 155 26.16 10.83 14.04
N SER A 156 24.96 10.41 14.46
CA SER A 156 24.70 10.03 15.84
C SER A 156 25.28 8.64 16.10
N LYS A 157 25.86 8.44 17.29
CA LYS A 157 26.54 7.19 17.70
C LYS A 157 25.60 6.00 17.96
N ASP A 158 24.30 6.13 17.65
CA ASP A 158 23.27 5.12 17.93
C ASP A 158 22.68 4.44 16.68
N GLY A 159 23.34 4.51 15.51
CA GLY A 159 22.96 3.71 14.33
C GLY A 159 21.63 4.10 13.66
N GLY A 160 20.96 5.17 14.09
CA GLY A 160 19.77 5.70 13.44
C GLY A 160 20.11 6.66 12.31
N LEU A 161 19.69 6.35 11.09
CA LEU A 161 19.53 7.32 10.00
C LEU A 161 18.44 8.31 10.44
N LYS A 162 18.83 9.40 11.08
CA LYS A 162 17.95 10.54 11.26
C LYS A 162 18.05 11.44 10.03
N THR A 163 16.96 11.57 9.27
CA THR A 163 16.81 12.59 8.24
C THR A 163 16.71 13.96 8.91
N SER A 164 16.86 15.03 8.13
CA SER A 164 16.71 16.40 8.62
C SER A 164 15.30 16.71 9.15
N ALA A 165 14.27 16.00 8.68
CA ALA A 165 12.87 16.23 9.04
C ALA A 165 12.54 15.77 10.48
N ALA A 166 12.92 14.55 10.90
CA ALA A 166 12.74 14.15 12.31
C ALA A 166 13.64 14.91 13.26
N ALA A 167 14.79 15.40 12.80
CA ALA A 167 15.59 16.30 13.63
C ALA A 167 14.83 17.61 13.95
N SER A 168 13.81 17.97 13.14
CA SER A 168 13.03 19.20 13.26
C SER A 168 11.60 19.03 13.80
N GLY A 169 11.11 17.80 13.97
CA GLY A 169 9.71 17.53 14.39
C GLY A 169 8.67 17.87 13.32
N GLU A 170 9.06 17.92 12.05
CA GLU A 170 8.17 18.24 10.93
C GLU A 170 7.12 17.12 10.73
N THR A 171 5.89 17.50 10.40
CA THR A 171 4.82 16.57 10.04
C THR A 171 4.12 17.03 8.77
N VAL A 172 3.91 16.08 7.85
CA VAL A 172 3.20 16.25 6.59
C VAL A 172 2.09 15.22 6.53
N ASP A 173 0.87 15.67 6.23
CA ASP A 173 -0.29 14.81 6.00
C ASP A 173 -1.10 15.37 4.82
N TRP A 174 -1.01 14.70 3.67
CA TRP A 174 -1.74 15.10 2.46
C TRP A 174 -3.22 14.76 2.52
N GLN A 175 -3.62 13.82 3.37
CA GLN A 175 -5.03 13.52 3.60
C GLN A 175 -5.70 14.70 4.33
N GLN A 176 -5.04 15.26 5.35
CA GLN A 176 -5.52 16.48 6.04
C GLN A 176 -5.52 17.71 5.12
N LYS A 177 -4.60 17.77 4.15
CA LYS A 177 -4.60 18.80 3.10
C LYS A 177 -5.66 18.60 2.01
N GLY A 178 -6.45 17.51 2.07
CA GLY A 178 -7.51 17.23 1.11
C GLY A 178 -7.01 16.76 -0.26
N CYS A 179 -5.78 16.28 -0.37
CA CYS A 179 -5.18 15.81 -1.62
C CYS A 179 -5.06 14.28 -1.71
N VAL A 180 -5.94 13.55 -1.03
CA VAL A 180 -5.99 12.08 -1.07
C VAL A 180 -7.45 11.66 -1.21
N THR A 181 -7.74 10.82 -2.19
CA THR A 181 -9.08 10.27 -2.43
C THR A 181 -9.45 9.21 -1.38
N ALA A 182 -10.72 8.77 -1.40
CA ALA A 182 -11.17 7.71 -0.50
C ALA A 182 -10.43 6.39 -0.77
N VAL A 183 -10.19 5.61 0.28
CA VAL A 183 -9.58 4.27 0.18
C VAL A 183 -10.41 3.38 -0.73
N LYS A 184 -9.76 2.80 -1.75
CA LYS A 184 -10.37 1.89 -2.72
C LYS A 184 -10.07 0.41 -2.37
N ASP A 185 -10.60 -0.56 -3.10
CA ASP A 185 -10.31 -1.98 -2.84
C ASP A 185 -10.09 -2.80 -4.12
N GLN A 186 -8.85 -3.23 -4.34
CA GLN A 186 -8.48 -4.10 -5.47
C GLN A 186 -9.04 -5.52 -5.40
N SER A 187 -9.63 -5.91 -4.26
CA SER A 187 -10.21 -7.25 -4.03
C SER A 187 -9.22 -8.36 -4.39
N GLN A 188 -9.58 -9.26 -5.32
CA GLN A 188 -8.73 -10.36 -5.73
C GLN A 188 -7.74 -9.94 -6.83
N CYS A 189 -7.96 -8.86 -7.58
CA CYS A 189 -7.04 -8.49 -8.65
C CYS A 189 -5.65 -8.08 -8.13
N GLY A 190 -4.58 -8.52 -8.81
CA GLY A 190 -3.21 -8.06 -8.57
C GLY A 190 -2.94 -6.64 -9.07
N ALA A 191 -3.85 -5.70 -8.80
CA ALA A 191 -3.88 -4.36 -9.38
C ALA A 191 -3.27 -3.27 -8.49
N CYS A 192 -2.55 -3.62 -7.42
CA CYS A 192 -1.94 -2.62 -6.52
C CYS A 192 -1.11 -1.57 -7.26
N TRP A 193 -0.44 -1.96 -8.35
CA TRP A 193 0.31 -1.08 -9.24
C TRP A 193 -0.56 0.01 -9.87
N ALA A 194 -1.75 -0.36 -10.36
CA ALA A 194 -2.69 0.56 -10.98
C ALA A 194 -3.28 1.50 -9.93
N PHE A 195 -3.74 0.95 -8.80
CA PHE A 195 -4.31 1.74 -7.70
C PHE A 195 -3.31 2.75 -7.13
N SER A 196 -2.05 2.33 -6.94
CA SER A 196 -0.97 3.19 -6.47
C SER A 196 -0.62 4.28 -7.49
N ALA A 197 -0.61 3.95 -8.79
CA ALA A 197 -0.36 4.93 -9.85
C ALA A 197 -1.48 5.98 -9.95
N THR A 198 -2.73 5.52 -10.01
CA THR A 198 -3.90 6.37 -10.04
C THR A 198 -3.92 7.32 -8.85
N ALA A 199 -3.74 6.80 -7.63
CA ALA A 199 -3.79 7.62 -6.43
C ALA A 199 -2.66 8.68 -6.39
N ALA A 200 -1.46 8.35 -6.89
CA ALA A 200 -0.38 9.33 -7.03
C ALA A 200 -0.69 10.40 -8.08
N MET A 201 -1.31 10.03 -9.21
CA MET A 201 -1.73 10.97 -10.25
C MET A 201 -2.88 11.89 -9.79
N GLU A 202 -3.90 11.34 -9.12
CA GLU A 202 -4.99 12.11 -8.48
C GLU A 202 -4.42 13.15 -7.50
N SER A 203 -3.52 12.70 -6.61
CA SER A 203 -2.86 13.56 -5.63
C SER A 203 -1.99 14.61 -6.28
N GLY A 204 -1.27 14.24 -7.35
CA GLY A 204 -0.43 15.15 -8.14
C GLY A 204 -1.23 16.32 -8.70
N VAL A 205 -2.40 16.06 -9.29
CA VAL A 205 -3.30 17.12 -9.77
C VAL A 205 -3.72 18.05 -8.64
N CYS A 206 -4.05 17.52 -7.46
CA CYS A 206 -4.40 18.35 -6.30
C CYS A 206 -3.24 19.24 -5.85
N VAL A 207 -2.02 18.70 -5.79
CA VAL A 207 -0.84 19.47 -5.43
C VAL A 207 -0.57 20.59 -6.44
N GLU A 208 -0.55 20.28 -7.74
CA GLU A 208 -0.23 21.26 -8.80
C GLU A 208 -1.30 22.35 -8.94
N THR A 209 -2.56 22.03 -8.64
CA THR A 209 -3.67 23.00 -8.66
C THR A 209 -3.85 23.74 -7.34
N GLY A 210 -2.98 23.53 -6.35
CA GLY A 210 -3.09 24.16 -5.03
C GLY A 210 -4.37 23.78 -4.27
N GLY A 211 -4.86 22.56 -4.47
CA GLY A 211 -6.07 22.03 -3.83
C GLY A 211 -7.38 22.30 -4.59
N ALA A 212 -7.33 22.93 -5.77
CA ALA A 212 -8.53 23.28 -6.52
C ALA A 212 -9.19 22.07 -7.22
N SER A 213 -8.44 20.99 -7.48
CA SER A 213 -8.96 19.80 -8.16
C SER A 213 -8.37 18.52 -7.58
N LEU A 214 -9.23 17.58 -7.21
CA LEU A 214 -8.86 16.20 -6.87
C LEU A 214 -9.74 15.27 -7.71
N PRO A 215 -9.29 14.86 -8.92
CA PRO A 215 -10.08 13.99 -9.77
C PRO A 215 -10.21 12.61 -9.13
N ASN A 216 -11.32 11.91 -9.40
CA ASN A 216 -11.47 10.50 -9.06
C ASN A 216 -11.32 9.68 -10.34
N LEU A 217 -10.17 9.03 -10.48
CA LEU A 217 -9.71 8.42 -11.73
C LEU A 217 -9.94 6.91 -11.72
N ALA A 218 -10.10 6.36 -12.92
CA ALA A 218 -10.46 4.96 -13.13
C ALA A 218 -9.23 4.04 -13.10
N ASP A 219 -9.02 3.33 -12.00
CA ASP A 219 -8.00 2.27 -11.91
C ASP A 219 -8.23 1.17 -12.97
N GLN A 220 -9.50 0.92 -13.32
CA GLN A 220 -9.88 -0.07 -14.32
C GLN A 220 -9.37 0.27 -15.73
N GLU A 221 -9.19 1.55 -16.06
CA GLU A 221 -8.59 1.94 -17.34
C GLU A 221 -7.19 1.34 -17.47
N LEU A 222 -6.34 1.53 -16.46
CA LEU A 222 -4.98 1.00 -16.45
C LEU A 222 -5.01 -0.53 -16.53
N ILE A 223 -5.85 -1.17 -15.73
CA ILE A 223 -5.95 -2.64 -15.66
C ILE A 223 -6.40 -3.26 -16.99
N SER A 224 -7.35 -2.62 -17.68
CA SER A 224 -7.94 -3.14 -18.92
C SER A 224 -7.20 -2.73 -20.19
N CYS A 225 -6.56 -1.57 -20.20
CA CYS A 225 -6.02 -0.94 -21.41
C CYS A 225 -4.49 -0.86 -21.45
N ASP A 226 -3.83 -0.75 -20.30
CA ASP A 226 -2.37 -0.91 -20.17
C ASP A 226 -2.06 -2.36 -19.77
N ASN A 227 -2.36 -3.30 -20.67
CA ASN A 227 -2.19 -4.74 -20.41
C ASN A 227 -1.12 -5.39 -21.29
N SER A 228 -0.14 -4.58 -21.75
CA SER A 228 0.97 -5.04 -22.56
C SER A 228 2.32 -4.73 -21.89
N GLY A 229 3.33 -5.54 -22.19
CA GLY A 229 4.67 -5.35 -21.63
C GLY A 229 4.75 -5.65 -20.13
N GLN A 230 5.03 -4.63 -19.32
CA GLN A 230 5.29 -4.74 -17.87
C GLN A 230 4.03 -4.54 -17.01
N SER A 231 2.89 -4.28 -17.64
CA SER A 231 1.58 -4.19 -17.00
C SER A 231 0.72 -5.37 -17.49
N GLN A 232 0.24 -6.21 -16.57
CA GLN A 232 -0.44 -7.48 -16.91
C GLN A 232 -1.86 -7.54 -16.35
N GLY A 233 -2.54 -6.39 -16.24
CA GLY A 233 -3.86 -6.29 -15.62
C GLY A 233 -3.85 -6.85 -14.20
N CYS A 234 -4.61 -7.91 -13.96
CA CYS A 234 -4.62 -8.60 -12.67
C CYS A 234 -3.38 -9.47 -12.41
N GLY A 235 -2.46 -9.65 -13.35
CA GLY A 235 -1.20 -10.39 -13.20
C GLY A 235 -0.07 -9.61 -12.53
N GLY A 236 -0.29 -8.34 -12.18
CA GLY A 236 0.73 -7.47 -11.60
C GLY A 236 1.25 -6.42 -12.59
N GLY A 237 2.09 -5.52 -12.09
CA GLY A 237 2.68 -4.44 -12.86
C GLY A 237 3.47 -3.46 -12.00
N TYR A 238 3.89 -2.33 -12.57
CA TYR A 238 4.57 -1.27 -11.85
C TYR A 238 3.93 0.08 -12.13
N ALA A 239 3.78 0.90 -11.08
CA ALA A 239 3.17 2.22 -11.19
C ALA A 239 3.92 3.15 -12.17
N SER A 240 5.24 3.02 -12.27
CA SER A 240 6.08 3.79 -13.20
C SER A 240 5.70 3.58 -14.66
N TYR A 241 5.61 2.32 -15.11
CA TYR A 241 5.29 2.00 -16.51
C TYR A 241 3.92 2.53 -16.91
N THR A 242 2.94 2.46 -16.01
CA THR A 242 1.60 2.93 -16.34
C THR A 242 1.46 4.45 -16.30
N MET A 243 2.19 5.15 -15.43
CA MET A 243 2.32 6.61 -15.49
C MET A 243 2.93 7.06 -16.83
N ASP A 244 3.97 6.37 -17.30
CA ASP A 244 4.55 6.60 -18.62
C ASP A 244 3.58 6.26 -19.76
N TRP A 245 2.79 5.19 -19.61
CA TRP A 245 1.76 4.84 -20.58
C TRP A 245 0.68 5.93 -20.69
N ILE A 246 0.23 6.51 -19.57
CA ILE A 246 -0.68 7.65 -19.57
C ILE A 246 -0.05 8.85 -20.29
N ALA A 247 1.20 9.18 -19.98
CA ALA A 247 1.88 10.30 -20.62
C ALA A 247 1.99 10.12 -22.15
N ASN A 248 2.44 8.94 -22.59
CA ASN A 248 2.84 8.72 -23.98
C ASN A 248 1.69 8.21 -24.87
N SER A 249 0.83 7.36 -24.35
CA SER A 249 -0.24 6.70 -25.11
C SER A 249 -1.61 7.34 -24.92
N ARG A 250 -1.80 8.07 -23.82
CA ARG A 250 -3.06 8.77 -23.50
C ARG A 250 -2.92 10.29 -23.51
N ALA A 251 -1.74 10.81 -23.85
CA ALA A 251 -1.44 12.25 -23.87
C ALA A 251 -1.81 12.94 -22.55
N GLY A 252 -1.53 12.29 -21.42
CA GLY A 252 -1.80 12.82 -20.08
C GLY A 252 -3.27 12.78 -19.66
N LYS A 253 -4.13 12.03 -20.35
CA LYS A 253 -5.57 11.91 -20.04
C LYS A 253 -5.92 10.59 -19.40
N MET A 254 -6.91 10.62 -18.53
CA MET A 254 -7.50 9.42 -17.89
C MET A 254 -9.01 9.51 -17.81
N CYS A 255 -9.67 8.37 -17.86
CA CYS A 255 -11.08 8.18 -17.57
C CYS A 255 -11.37 8.45 -16.09
N THR A 256 -12.53 9.04 -15.81
CA THR A 256 -13.06 9.18 -14.44
C THR A 256 -13.62 7.87 -13.92
N LEU A 257 -13.51 7.62 -12.61
CA LEU A 257 -13.99 6.42 -11.94
C LEU A 257 -15.49 6.17 -12.21
N ASP A 258 -16.30 7.22 -12.20
CA ASP A 258 -17.75 7.13 -12.41
C ASP A 258 -18.10 6.61 -13.81
N SER A 259 -17.30 6.99 -14.82
CA SER A 259 -17.51 6.57 -16.20
C SER A 259 -16.86 5.22 -16.55
N TYR A 260 -15.86 4.79 -15.78
CA TYR A 260 -15.18 3.50 -15.95
C TYR A 260 -14.94 2.81 -14.59
N PRO A 261 -15.98 2.23 -13.98
CA PRO A 261 -15.89 1.62 -12.65
C PRO A 261 -14.98 0.39 -12.59
N PHE A 262 -14.43 0.12 -11.41
CA PHE A 262 -13.68 -1.10 -11.12
C PHE A 262 -14.57 -2.34 -11.21
N THR A 263 -14.19 -3.27 -12.08
CA THR A 263 -14.94 -4.50 -12.38
C THR A 263 -14.08 -5.76 -12.32
N SER A 264 -12.77 -5.62 -12.10
CA SER A 264 -11.84 -6.74 -11.95
C SER A 264 -11.81 -7.37 -10.55
N SER A 265 -12.84 -7.18 -9.73
CA SER A 265 -12.84 -7.60 -8.32
C SER A 265 -12.67 -9.10 -8.09
N ASP A 266 -13.00 -9.92 -9.08
CA ASP A 266 -12.87 -11.38 -9.09
C ASP A 266 -11.53 -11.87 -9.68
N GLY A 267 -10.65 -10.95 -10.09
CA GLY A 267 -9.38 -11.24 -10.73
C GLY A 267 -9.44 -11.36 -12.26
N ASN A 268 -10.62 -11.20 -12.87
CA ASN A 268 -10.76 -11.19 -14.33
C ASN A 268 -10.52 -9.78 -14.89
N VAL A 269 -9.85 -9.69 -16.04
CA VAL A 269 -9.59 -8.43 -16.73
C VAL A 269 -10.57 -8.27 -17.89
N PRO A 270 -11.58 -7.38 -17.81
CA PRO A 270 -12.45 -7.11 -18.94
C PRO A 270 -11.69 -6.36 -20.03
N GLY A 271 -12.17 -6.45 -21.27
CA GLY A 271 -11.60 -5.72 -22.40
C GLY A 271 -11.62 -4.20 -22.19
N CYS A 272 -10.67 -3.52 -22.81
CA CYS A 272 -10.50 -2.07 -22.77
C CYS A 272 -11.71 -1.32 -23.38
N LYS A 273 -12.21 -0.27 -22.70
CA LYS A 273 -13.40 0.51 -23.08
C LYS A 273 -13.21 2.04 -23.04
N LEU A 274 -12.12 2.53 -23.66
CA LEU A 274 -11.81 3.97 -23.66
C LEU A 274 -12.85 4.85 -24.38
N SER A 275 -13.48 4.33 -25.44
CA SER A 275 -14.40 5.11 -26.28
C SER A 275 -15.72 5.52 -25.60
N SER A 276 -16.03 4.97 -24.43
CA SER A 276 -17.27 5.23 -23.69
C SER A 276 -17.05 5.94 -22.36
N CYS A 277 -15.81 6.29 -22.01
CA CYS A 277 -15.51 6.92 -20.73
C CYS A 277 -15.49 8.46 -20.85
N THR A 278 -15.66 9.13 -19.71
CA THR A 278 -15.43 10.57 -19.59
C THR A 278 -13.96 10.77 -19.22
N GLU A 279 -13.20 11.35 -20.14
CA GLU A 279 -11.77 11.65 -19.96
C GLU A 279 -11.56 13.02 -19.29
N VAL A 280 -10.53 13.10 -18.45
CA VAL A 280 -9.99 14.33 -17.89
C VAL A 280 -8.50 14.42 -18.24
N ASP A 281 -8.03 15.62 -18.56
CA ASP A 281 -6.62 15.90 -18.73
C ASP A 281 -6.01 16.15 -17.34
N ILE A 282 -5.07 15.28 -16.96
CA ILE A 282 -4.39 15.32 -15.66
C ILE A 282 -2.95 15.84 -15.79
N GLY A 283 -2.53 16.23 -17.00
CA GLY A 283 -1.22 16.85 -17.24
C GLY A 283 -0.01 15.96 -16.94
N VAL A 284 -0.20 14.65 -16.83
CA VAL A 284 0.90 13.71 -16.55
C VAL A 284 1.80 13.58 -17.77
N THR A 285 3.08 13.91 -17.59
CA THR A 285 4.10 13.86 -18.66
C THR A 285 5.11 12.73 -18.48
N GLY A 286 5.00 11.94 -17.42
CA GLY A 286 5.87 10.80 -17.10
C GLY A 286 6.02 10.60 -15.60
N PHE A 287 7.07 9.88 -15.19
CA PHE A 287 7.41 9.67 -13.78
C PHE A 287 8.86 10.04 -13.43
N GLN A 288 9.11 10.20 -12.14
CA GLN A 288 10.47 10.19 -11.57
C GLN A 288 10.52 9.09 -10.51
N SER A 289 11.68 8.45 -10.36
CA SER A 289 11.85 7.39 -9.36
C SER A 289 13.21 7.46 -8.69
N LEU A 290 13.22 7.01 -7.44
CA LEU A 290 14.41 6.89 -6.62
C LEU A 290 14.45 5.49 -5.99
N ARG A 291 15.62 5.07 -5.55
CA ARG A 291 15.78 3.84 -4.76
C ARG A 291 16.52 4.13 -3.48
N LYS A 292 16.02 3.54 -2.39
CA LYS A 292 16.79 3.23 -1.18
C LYS A 292 17.47 4.46 -0.55
N ASP A 293 16.77 5.59 -0.48
CA ASP A 293 17.19 6.79 0.24
C ASP A 293 16.01 7.35 1.06
N PRO A 294 15.96 7.10 2.38
CA PRO A 294 14.89 7.60 3.24
C PRO A 294 14.79 9.14 3.27
N SER A 295 15.93 9.85 3.18
CA SER A 295 15.91 11.32 3.20
C SER A 295 15.31 11.87 1.92
N ALA A 296 15.69 11.31 0.77
CA ALA A 296 15.09 11.69 -0.52
C ALA A 296 13.60 11.30 -0.60
N GLN A 297 13.20 10.18 0.00
CA GLN A 297 11.78 9.81 0.08
C GLN A 297 10.98 10.84 0.86
N GLU A 298 11.45 11.24 2.05
CA GLU A 298 10.79 12.28 2.83
C GLU A 298 10.74 13.62 2.10
N ASP A 299 11.83 14.02 1.44
CA ASP A 299 11.87 15.28 0.68
C ASP A 299 10.79 15.32 -0.42
N ILE A 300 10.57 14.20 -1.11
CA ILE A 300 9.53 14.12 -2.14
C ILE A 300 8.14 14.05 -1.51
N VAL A 301 7.96 13.22 -0.46
CA VAL A 301 6.68 13.12 0.26
C VAL A 301 6.29 14.48 0.86
N ARG A 302 7.24 15.31 1.26
CA ARG A 302 6.99 16.70 1.71
C ARG A 302 6.34 17.54 0.62
N SER A 303 6.68 17.28 -0.65
CA SER A 303 6.21 18.03 -1.81
C SER A 303 4.93 17.48 -2.44
N ARG A 304 4.68 16.16 -2.36
CA ARG A 304 3.49 15.49 -2.93
C ARG A 304 3.38 14.04 -2.44
N PRO A 305 2.20 13.40 -2.48
CA PRO A 305 2.10 11.96 -2.29
C PRO A 305 2.87 11.15 -3.35
N VAL A 306 3.42 10.00 -2.96
CA VAL A 306 4.34 9.21 -3.80
C VAL A 306 3.93 7.74 -3.85
N SER A 307 3.91 7.15 -5.05
CA SER A 307 3.76 5.70 -5.18
C SER A 307 4.99 4.99 -4.61
N VAL A 308 4.78 4.05 -3.69
CA VAL A 308 5.85 3.30 -3.02
C VAL A 308 5.63 1.80 -3.11
N PHE A 309 6.72 1.03 -3.02
CA PHE A 309 6.66 -0.40 -2.76
C PHE A 309 6.88 -0.68 -1.28
N LEU A 310 6.08 -1.60 -0.74
CA LEU A 310 6.29 -2.22 0.57
C LEU A 310 6.16 -3.75 0.44
N TYR A 311 6.57 -4.46 1.48
CA TYR A 311 6.39 -5.91 1.59
C TYR A 311 5.31 -6.20 2.63
N SER A 312 4.21 -6.83 2.20
CA SER A 312 3.02 -7.08 3.02
C SER A 312 2.82 -8.56 3.35
N GLY A 313 3.81 -9.42 3.12
CA GLY A 313 3.72 -10.87 3.30
C GLY A 313 3.57 -11.34 4.75
N SER A 314 4.10 -10.57 5.70
CA SER A 314 4.18 -11.00 7.10
C SER A 314 2.83 -11.09 7.82
N ARG A 315 2.78 -11.90 8.90
CA ARG A 315 1.63 -11.95 9.83
C ARG A 315 1.31 -10.58 10.44
N ALA A 316 2.30 -9.72 10.63
CA ALA A 316 2.07 -8.37 11.15
C ALA A 316 1.14 -7.56 10.23
N PHE A 317 1.35 -7.63 8.91
CA PHE A 317 0.47 -6.99 7.93
C PHE A 317 -0.94 -7.62 7.86
N GLN A 318 -1.06 -8.93 8.10
CA GLN A 318 -2.36 -9.61 8.10
C GLN A 318 -3.33 -9.06 9.15
N PHE A 319 -2.81 -8.75 10.34
CA PHE A 319 -3.61 -8.35 11.51
C PHE A 319 -3.46 -6.88 11.92
N TYR A 320 -2.64 -6.10 11.21
CA TYR A 320 -2.40 -4.69 11.53
C TYR A 320 -3.71 -3.89 11.58
N SER A 321 -3.84 -3.06 12.61
CA SER A 321 -5.03 -2.23 12.85
C SER A 321 -4.72 -0.79 13.29
N GLY A 322 -3.45 -0.44 13.48
CA GLY A 322 -3.00 0.91 13.79
C GLY A 322 -1.65 0.95 14.49
N GLY A 323 -1.18 2.16 14.84
CA GLY A 323 0.13 2.37 15.46
C GLY A 323 1.28 2.42 14.44
N ILE A 324 2.48 2.03 14.86
CA ILE A 324 3.70 2.04 14.04
C ILE A 324 4.27 0.64 13.97
N LEU A 325 4.34 0.08 12.76
CA LEU A 325 5.02 -1.20 12.51
C LEU A 325 6.53 -1.00 12.43
N THR A 326 7.24 -1.51 13.42
CA THR A 326 8.71 -1.53 13.50
C THR A 326 9.24 -2.95 13.39
N GLY A 327 10.44 -3.16 12.85
CA GLY A 327 11.09 -4.48 12.87
C GLY A 327 12.52 -4.44 12.36
N GLU A 328 13.38 -5.31 12.87
CA GLU A 328 14.69 -5.56 12.28
C GLU A 328 14.55 -6.61 11.18
N ASN A 329 15.16 -6.39 10.02
CA ASN A 329 15.14 -7.34 8.89
C ASN A 329 13.72 -7.73 8.44
N CYS A 330 12.89 -6.72 8.10
CA CYS A 330 11.55 -6.92 7.59
C CYS A 330 11.48 -8.01 6.52
N ASP A 331 10.47 -8.87 6.64
CA ASP A 331 10.09 -9.87 5.63
C ASP A 331 9.98 -9.21 4.25
N LYS A 332 10.66 -9.79 3.25
CA LYS A 332 10.72 -9.29 1.87
C LYS A 332 9.80 -10.07 0.93
N THR A 333 8.66 -10.54 1.44
CA THR A 333 7.63 -11.22 0.67
C THR A 333 6.36 -10.37 0.55
N GLY A 334 5.52 -10.65 -0.45
CA GLY A 334 4.30 -9.90 -0.71
C GLY A 334 4.57 -8.47 -1.15
N ALA A 335 5.38 -8.26 -2.19
CA ALA A 335 5.61 -6.91 -2.69
C ALA A 335 4.28 -6.31 -3.16
N HIS A 336 3.99 -5.13 -2.63
CA HIS A 336 2.73 -4.43 -2.82
C HIS A 336 3.00 -2.95 -3.05
N SER A 337 2.30 -2.36 -4.01
CA SER A 337 2.37 -0.91 -4.24
C SER A 337 1.33 -0.19 -3.39
N GLY A 338 1.75 0.88 -2.73
CA GLY A 338 0.90 1.76 -1.94
C GLY A 338 1.14 3.23 -2.29
N LEU A 339 0.46 4.13 -1.61
CA LEU A 339 0.69 5.56 -1.72
C LEU A 339 1.21 6.07 -0.37
N ALA A 340 2.37 6.71 -0.39
CA ALA A 340 2.91 7.49 0.70
C ALA A 340 2.25 8.87 0.72
N VAL A 341 1.44 9.17 1.72
CA VAL A 341 0.66 10.42 1.85
C VAL A 341 1.16 11.34 2.96
N GLY A 342 2.25 11.01 3.63
CA GLY A 342 2.76 11.86 4.70
C GLY A 342 3.89 11.25 5.50
N PHE A 343 4.40 12.03 6.45
CA PHE A 343 5.31 11.60 7.50
C PHE A 343 5.15 12.43 8.76
N GLY A 344 5.63 11.90 9.88
CA GLY A 344 5.65 12.59 11.16
C GLY A 344 6.11 11.68 12.29
N GLU A 345 6.14 12.25 13.50
CA GLU A 345 6.47 11.56 14.74
C GLU A 345 5.22 11.42 15.61
N GLU A 346 5.08 10.28 16.28
CA GLU A 346 4.07 10.07 17.31
C GLU A 346 4.75 10.24 18.68
N ASN A 347 4.11 10.94 19.62
CA ASN A 347 4.69 11.29 20.93
C ASN A 347 4.80 10.07 21.88
N GLU A 348 5.59 9.07 21.51
CA GLU A 348 6.19 7.98 22.31
C GLU A 348 7.47 7.56 21.53
N PRO A 349 8.58 7.15 22.18
CA PRO A 349 9.91 7.34 21.60
C PRO A 349 10.16 6.52 20.32
N VAL A 350 10.52 7.27 19.26
CA VAL A 350 11.20 6.93 17.99
C VAL A 350 10.44 6.13 16.92
N GLY A 351 10.09 6.82 15.82
CA GLY A 351 9.79 6.19 14.53
C GLY A 351 9.06 7.13 13.57
N TYR A 352 9.59 7.27 12.35
CA TYR A 352 8.93 7.99 11.27
C TYR A 352 7.74 7.19 10.76
N THR A 353 6.91 7.84 9.97
CA THR A 353 5.77 7.19 9.34
C THR A 353 5.74 7.55 7.88
N VAL A 354 5.42 6.60 7.02
CA VAL A 354 4.95 6.88 5.67
C VAL A 354 3.45 6.60 5.70
N GLY A 355 2.63 7.65 5.67
CA GLY A 355 1.17 7.60 5.77
C GLY A 355 0.49 7.01 4.54
#